data_AF-A0A4U9V0W7-F1
#
_entry.id   AF-A0A4U9V0W7-F1
#
_cell.length_a   1.000
_cell.length_b   1.000
_cell.length_c   1.000
_cell.angle_alpha   90.00
_cell.angle_beta   90.00
_cell.angle_gamma   90.00
#
_symmetry.space_group_name_H-M   'P 1'
#
loop_
_entity.id
_entity.type
_entity.pdbx_description
1 polymer ?
#
loop_
_entity_poly.entity_id
_entity_poly.type
_entity_poly.pdbx_seq_one_letter_code
_entity_poly.pdbx_strand_id
1 'polypeptide(L)'
;MIEILHQALALGALRPLDVQFAQVVANDDEPDILLAAACLSSEAGAGHVCLLLEQLLPENLFGGRQPELALAAWQACGQPDVASWQQRLAVSPAISDGSTATPMVLQQQRLYLQRMWQSEGDVATFISSDSVPQELEEAQLRTILDRLFGAATDEPDWQKIAAAVAATRRIAIISGGPGTGKTTTVAKLLAALVQLAAGERLRIQLAALPVKQRLV
;
A
#
# COMPACT_ATOMS: atom_id res chain seq x y z
N MET A 1 29.89 9.54 3.54
CA MET A 1 28.64 8.88 3.12
C MET A 1 28.54 8.73 1.61
N ILE A 2 28.72 9.79 0.83
CA ILE A 2 28.54 9.76 -0.64
C ILE A 2 29.41 8.70 -1.33
N GLU A 3 30.66 8.54 -0.93
CA GLU A 3 31.54 7.49 -1.47
C GLU A 3 30.97 6.08 -1.22
N ILE A 4 30.39 5.84 -0.04
CA ILE A 4 29.76 4.57 0.34
C ILE A 4 28.53 4.31 -0.55
N LEU A 5 27.73 5.34 -0.83
CA LEU A 5 26.58 5.24 -1.74
C LEU A 5 27.01 4.97 -3.19
N HIS A 6 28.11 5.57 -3.65
CA HIS A 6 28.68 5.27 -4.98
C HIS A 6 29.26 3.85 -5.05
N GLN A 7 29.84 3.34 -3.97
CA GLN A 7 30.24 1.93 -3.88
C GLN A 7 29.02 1.01 -3.91
N ALA A 8 27.95 1.35 -3.19
CA ALA A 8 26.69 0.60 -3.22
C ALA A 8 26.09 0.57 -4.64
N LEU A 9 26.20 1.68 -5.38
CA LEU A 9 25.81 1.76 -6.78
C LEU A 9 26.67 0.85 -7.67
N ALA A 10 27.99 0.87 -7.51
CA ALA A 10 28.92 0.03 -8.28
C ALA A 10 28.68 -1.48 -8.02
N LEU A 11 28.29 -1.84 -6.81
CA LEU A 11 27.94 -3.21 -6.41
C LEU A 11 26.50 -3.61 -6.76
N GLY A 12 25.72 -2.72 -7.39
CA GLY A 12 24.32 -2.96 -7.77
C GLY A 12 23.36 -3.07 -6.59
N ALA A 13 23.76 -2.62 -5.40
CA ALA A 13 22.90 -2.57 -4.22
C ALA A 13 21.89 -1.42 -4.30
N LEU A 14 22.27 -0.30 -4.93
CA LEU A 14 21.42 0.86 -5.21
C LEU A 14 21.39 1.15 -6.71
N ARG A 15 20.37 1.87 -7.18
CA ARG A 15 20.28 2.37 -8.56
C ARG A 15 20.77 3.81 -8.63
N PRO A 16 21.12 4.32 -9.83
CA PRO A 16 21.55 5.72 -9.98
C PRO A 16 20.53 6.72 -9.44
N LEU A 17 19.24 6.44 -9.64
CA LEU A 17 18.14 7.27 -9.14
C LEU A 17 18.16 7.39 -7.61
N ASP A 18 18.49 6.31 -6.89
CA ASP A 18 18.44 6.28 -5.43
C ASP A 18 19.51 7.20 -4.83
N VAL A 19 20.72 7.19 -5.42
CA VAL A 19 21.82 8.06 -5.01
C VAL A 19 21.54 9.51 -5.36
N GLN A 20 21.04 9.78 -6.57
CA GLN A 20 20.71 11.14 -7.00
C GLN A 20 19.57 11.74 -6.17
N PHE A 21 18.54 10.96 -5.85
CA PHE A 21 17.47 11.40 -4.96
C PHE A 21 18.01 11.80 -3.58
N ALA A 22 18.87 10.98 -2.99
CA ALA A 22 19.49 11.29 -1.71
C ALA A 22 20.28 12.62 -1.74
N GLN A 23 21.09 12.82 -2.78
CA GLN A 23 21.89 14.05 -2.96
C GLN A 23 21.05 15.31 -3.21
N VAL A 24 19.83 15.18 -3.74
CA VAL A 24 18.92 16.31 -3.92
C VAL A 24 18.21 16.68 -2.63
N VAL A 25 17.92 15.69 -1.78
CA VAL A 25 17.09 15.85 -0.58
C VAL A 25 17.91 16.19 0.66
N ALA A 26 19.17 15.79 0.72
CA ALA A 26 20.05 15.98 1.86
C ALA A 26 21.38 16.64 1.44
N ASN A 27 21.97 17.40 2.37
CA ASN A 27 23.31 17.94 2.19
C ASN A 27 24.38 16.88 2.48
N ASP A 28 25.60 17.12 2.00
CA ASP A 28 26.75 16.23 2.20
C ASP A 28 27.11 16.01 3.68
N ASP A 29 26.79 16.98 4.54
CA ASP A 29 27.03 16.97 5.99
C ASP A 29 25.96 16.17 6.77
N GLU A 30 24.94 15.62 6.10
CA GLU A 30 23.83 14.88 6.70
C GLU A 30 23.87 13.39 6.29
N PRO A 31 24.85 12.59 6.80
CA PRO A 31 25.03 11.20 6.38
C PRO A 31 23.80 10.33 6.68
N ASP A 32 23.11 10.62 7.78
CA ASP A 32 21.89 9.94 8.21
C ASP A 32 20.76 10.09 7.18
N ILE A 33 20.54 11.33 6.71
CA ILE A 33 19.47 11.65 5.78
C ILE A 33 19.80 11.13 4.39
N LEU A 34 21.07 11.24 3.97
CA LEU A 34 21.56 10.67 2.70
C LEU A 34 21.31 9.15 2.64
N LEU A 35 21.67 8.42 3.70
CA LEU A 35 21.46 6.97 3.75
C LEU A 35 19.97 6.63 3.76
N ALA A 36 19.18 7.30 4.60
CA ALA A 36 17.75 7.05 4.71
C ALA A 36 17.00 7.33 3.40
N ALA A 37 17.33 8.43 2.71
CA ALA A 37 16.73 8.79 1.43
C ALA A 37 17.10 7.79 0.32
N ALA A 38 18.36 7.35 0.26
CA ALA A 38 18.81 6.36 -0.71
C ALA A 38 18.11 5.00 -0.49
N CYS A 39 18.04 4.53 0.76
CA CYS A 39 17.33 3.30 1.12
C CYS A 39 15.83 3.42 0.82
N LEU A 40 15.19 4.53 1.16
CA LEU A 40 13.77 4.77 0.87
C LEU A 40 13.48 4.71 -0.64
N SER A 41 14.31 5.34 -1.46
CA SER A 41 14.15 5.31 -2.92
C SER A 41 14.34 3.90 -3.48
N SER A 42 15.31 3.14 -2.94
CA SER A 42 15.52 1.74 -3.30
C SER A 42 14.31 0.86 -2.96
N GLU A 43 13.77 0.96 -1.75
CA GLU A 43 12.58 0.22 -1.31
C GLU A 43 11.34 0.59 -2.15
N ALA A 44 11.13 1.88 -2.42
CA ALA A 44 10.08 2.34 -3.33
C ALA A 44 10.26 1.76 -4.74
N GLY A 45 11.51 1.60 -5.18
CA GLY A 45 11.88 0.95 -6.42
C GLY A 45 11.56 -0.54 -6.50
N ALA A 46 11.66 -1.23 -5.37
CA ALA A 46 11.30 -2.64 -5.23
C ALA A 46 9.77 -2.85 -5.09
N GLY A 47 9.00 -1.77 -4.94
CA GLY A 47 7.55 -1.80 -4.83
C GLY A 47 7.02 -1.71 -3.40
N HIS A 48 7.89 -1.44 -2.41
CA HIS A 48 7.46 -1.17 -1.05
C HIS A 48 6.91 0.26 -0.93
N VAL A 49 5.84 0.42 -0.15
CA VAL A 49 5.18 1.74 0.04
C VAL A 49 6.00 2.64 0.97
N CYS A 50 6.70 2.03 1.93
CA CYS A 50 7.48 2.71 2.95
C CYS A 50 8.71 1.88 3.34
N LEU A 51 9.65 2.57 3.99
CA LEU A 51 10.81 2.00 4.65
C LEU A 51 10.55 1.97 6.16
N LEU A 52 10.63 0.79 6.78
CA LEU A 52 10.59 0.67 8.23
C LEU A 52 11.94 1.10 8.81
N LEU A 53 11.97 1.85 9.92
CA LEU A 53 13.25 2.28 10.51
C LEU A 53 14.14 1.12 10.95
N GLU A 54 13.58 -0.05 11.27
CA GLU A 54 14.32 -1.29 11.54
C GLU A 54 15.14 -1.77 10.34
N GLN A 55 14.76 -1.39 9.11
CA GLN A 55 15.52 -1.74 7.90
C GLN A 55 16.77 -0.86 7.71
N LEU A 56 16.93 0.21 8.51
CA LEU A 56 18.14 1.03 8.56
C LEU A 56 19.21 0.47 9.51
N LEU A 57 18.93 -0.67 10.16
CA LEU A 57 19.91 -1.39 10.96
C LEU A 57 20.89 -2.16 10.05
N PRO A 58 22.16 -2.33 10.48
CA PRO A 58 23.23 -2.86 9.63
C PRO A 58 22.92 -4.27 9.07
N GLU A 59 22.16 -5.08 9.78
CA GLU A 59 21.72 -6.41 9.33
C GLU A 59 20.76 -6.39 8.13
N ASN A 60 19.98 -5.31 7.97
CA ASN A 60 18.89 -5.22 7.00
C ASN A 60 19.22 -4.27 5.83
N LEU A 61 20.18 -3.36 6.01
CA LEU A 61 20.60 -2.42 4.97
C LEU A 61 21.00 -3.13 3.67
N PHE A 62 20.64 -2.51 2.55
CA PHE A 62 20.85 -3.05 1.20
C PHE A 62 20.24 -4.45 0.97
N GLY A 63 19.20 -4.80 1.73
CA GLY A 63 18.56 -6.11 1.70
C GLY A 63 19.48 -7.25 2.15
N GLY A 64 20.43 -6.95 3.06
CA GLY A 64 21.38 -7.92 3.61
C GLY A 64 22.46 -8.42 2.65
N ARG A 65 22.53 -7.88 1.41
CA ARG A 65 23.45 -8.36 0.38
C ARG A 65 24.90 -7.92 0.57
N GLN A 66 25.13 -6.79 1.25
CA GLN A 66 26.44 -6.15 1.38
C GLN A 66 26.72 -5.78 2.84
N PRO A 67 27.02 -6.77 3.71
CA PRO A 67 27.12 -6.55 5.16
C PRO A 67 28.27 -5.63 5.56
N GLU A 68 29.43 -5.70 4.88
CA GLU A 68 30.57 -4.82 5.17
C GLU A 68 30.25 -3.36 4.84
N LEU A 69 29.59 -3.13 3.70
CA LEU A 69 29.19 -1.80 3.27
C LEU A 69 28.05 -1.24 4.15
N ALA A 70 27.09 -2.09 4.52
CA ALA A 70 26.02 -1.75 5.45
C ALA A 70 26.59 -1.32 6.81
N LEU A 71 27.57 -2.06 7.34
CA LEU A 71 28.24 -1.71 8.59
C LEU A 71 28.99 -0.38 8.46
N ALA A 72 29.73 -0.17 7.37
CA ALA A 72 30.44 1.08 7.13
C ALA A 72 29.49 2.28 7.01
N ALA A 73 28.35 2.13 6.31
CA ALA A 73 27.32 3.15 6.20
C ALA A 73 26.71 3.49 7.57
N TRP A 74 26.32 2.46 8.33
CA TRP A 74 25.74 2.63 9.66
C TRP A 74 26.73 3.24 10.67
N GLN A 75 28.02 2.89 10.58
CA GLN A 75 29.07 3.50 11.37
C GLN A 75 29.31 4.96 11.00
N ALA A 76 29.25 5.30 9.70
CA ALA A 76 29.35 6.68 9.24
C ALA A 76 28.18 7.56 9.73
N CYS A 77 27.03 6.95 10.00
CA CYS A 77 25.88 7.55 10.66
C CYS A 77 26.03 7.65 12.20
N GLY A 78 27.13 7.16 12.78
CA GLY A 78 27.34 7.18 14.22
C GLY A 78 26.53 6.12 14.99
N GLN A 79 26.28 4.97 14.36
CA GLN A 79 25.66 3.79 14.97
C GLN A 79 24.29 4.03 15.64
N PRO A 80 23.34 4.69 14.95
CA PRO A 80 22.02 4.97 15.50
C PRO A 80 21.22 3.69 15.73
N ASP A 81 20.54 3.61 16.87
CA ASP A 81 19.42 2.70 17.09
C ASP A 81 18.13 3.27 16.46
N VAL A 82 17.04 2.51 16.50
CA VAL A 82 15.76 2.91 15.90
C VAL A 82 15.23 4.23 16.49
N ALA A 83 15.40 4.43 17.80
CA ALA A 83 14.99 5.66 18.47
C ALA A 83 15.82 6.86 18.02
N SER A 84 17.14 6.70 17.91
CA SER A 84 18.06 7.72 17.40
C SER A 84 17.75 8.06 15.95
N TRP A 85 17.47 7.06 15.11
CA TRP A 85 17.01 7.28 13.74
C TRP A 85 15.76 8.15 13.70
N GLN A 86 14.74 7.80 14.47
CA GLN A 86 13.49 8.57 14.52
C GLN A 86 13.75 10.02 14.94
N GLN A 87 14.57 10.25 15.97
CA GLN A 87 14.88 11.59 16.45
C GLN A 87 15.65 12.41 15.42
N ARG A 88 16.68 11.83 14.79
CA ARG A 88 17.52 12.54 13.81
C ARG A 88 16.74 12.87 12.53
N LEU A 89 15.94 11.92 12.04
CA LEU A 89 15.10 12.13 10.87
C LEU A 89 14.02 13.21 11.13
N ALA A 90 13.43 13.24 12.32
CA ALA A 90 12.40 14.23 12.67
C ALA A 90 12.92 15.68 12.74
N VAL A 91 14.24 15.88 12.88
CA VAL A 91 14.86 17.22 12.92
C VAL A 91 15.15 17.77 11.52
N SER A 92 15.25 16.90 10.51
CA SER A 92 15.61 17.32 9.16
C SER A 92 14.49 18.12 8.48
N PRO A 93 14.78 19.26 7.83
CA PRO A 93 13.77 20.05 7.11
C PRO A 93 13.20 19.33 5.89
N ALA A 94 13.86 18.27 5.42
CA ALA A 94 13.41 17.44 4.32
C ALA A 94 12.34 16.39 4.74
N ILE A 95 12.04 16.28 6.04
CA ILE A 95 11.17 15.26 6.59
C ILE A 95 10.10 15.94 7.45
N SER A 96 8.84 15.53 7.29
CA SER A 96 7.74 15.97 8.15
C SER A 96 6.92 14.79 8.66
N ASP A 97 5.94 15.07 9.52
CA ASP A 97 4.90 14.13 9.94
C ASP A 97 3.70 14.09 8.97
N GLY A 98 3.83 14.71 7.80
CA GLY A 98 2.75 14.87 6.80
C GLY A 98 1.99 16.19 6.92
N SER A 99 2.28 17.02 7.92
CA SER A 99 1.68 18.35 8.07
C SER A 99 2.20 19.38 7.06
N THR A 100 3.41 19.19 6.53
CA THR A 100 4.06 20.12 5.59
C THR A 100 4.45 19.43 4.29
N ALA A 101 4.57 20.22 3.22
CA ALA A 101 5.00 19.74 1.91
C ALA A 101 6.52 19.48 1.91
N THR A 102 6.91 18.27 2.29
CA THR A 102 8.30 17.79 2.31
C THR A 102 8.47 16.63 1.34
N PRO A 103 9.70 16.30 0.89
CA PRO A 103 9.91 15.16 0.01
C PRO A 103 9.66 13.81 0.71
N MET A 104 9.89 13.74 2.02
CA MET A 104 9.76 12.54 2.82
C MET A 104 8.85 12.75 4.03
N VAL A 105 8.12 11.70 4.43
CA VAL A 105 7.23 11.71 5.60
C VAL A 105 7.64 10.62 6.56
N LEU A 106 7.76 10.96 7.84
CA LEU A 106 8.01 10.01 8.92
C LEU A 106 6.76 9.90 9.80
N GLN A 107 6.13 8.73 9.80
CA GLN A 107 4.95 8.47 10.62
C GLN A 107 5.03 7.08 11.24
N GLN A 108 4.86 6.97 12.56
CA GLN A 108 4.85 5.69 13.29
C GLN A 108 6.05 4.77 12.95
N GLN A 109 7.27 5.31 12.94
CA GLN A 109 8.52 4.59 12.59
C GLN A 109 8.57 4.06 11.15
N ARG A 110 7.78 4.65 10.25
CA ARG A 110 7.78 4.37 8.82
C ARG A 110 8.14 5.63 8.06
N LEU A 111 9.15 5.52 7.21
CA LEU A 111 9.59 6.59 6.32
C LEU A 111 8.97 6.37 4.93
N TYR A 112 8.39 7.42 4.38
CA TYR A 112 7.65 7.40 3.12
C TYR A 112 8.20 8.45 2.17
N LEU A 113 8.06 8.20 0.87
CA LEU A 113 8.00 9.29 -0.09
C LEU A 113 6.65 10.00 0.04
N GLN A 114 6.63 11.33 0.00
CA GLN A 114 5.40 12.14 0.15
C GLN A 114 4.23 11.62 -0.71
N ARG A 115 4.50 11.27 -1.98
CA ARG A 115 3.49 10.74 -2.90
C ARG A 115 2.88 9.40 -2.43
N MET A 116 3.71 8.52 -1.88
CA MET A 116 3.25 7.21 -1.40
C MET A 116 2.40 7.38 -0.15
N TRP A 117 2.82 8.24 0.78
CA TRP A 117 2.05 8.58 1.98
C TRP A 117 0.68 9.18 1.63
N GLN A 118 0.62 10.12 0.69
CA GLN A 118 -0.64 10.68 0.19
C GLN A 118 -1.54 9.60 -0.42
N SER A 119 -0.97 8.73 -1.26
CA SER A 119 -1.74 7.64 -1.88
C SER A 119 -2.31 6.67 -0.85
N GLU A 120 -1.55 6.34 0.21
CA GLU A 120 -2.03 5.52 1.33
C GLU A 120 -3.16 6.23 2.10
N GLY A 121 -3.00 7.53 2.37
CA GLY A 121 -4.02 8.34 3.03
C GLY A 121 -5.33 8.44 2.23
N ASP A 122 -5.23 8.58 0.90
CA ASP A 122 -6.38 8.61 -0.02
C ASP A 122 -7.13 7.27 0.00
N VAL A 123 -6.40 6.14 -0.03
CA VAL A 123 -6.99 4.80 0.06
C VAL A 123 -7.65 4.57 1.42
N ALA A 124 -6.98 4.96 2.51
CA ALA A 124 -7.53 4.83 3.86
C ALA A 124 -8.82 5.65 4.01
N THR A 125 -8.81 6.90 3.54
CA THR A 125 -9.98 7.80 3.56
C THR A 125 -11.12 7.24 2.72
N PHE A 126 -10.82 6.75 1.52
CA PHE A 126 -11.80 6.11 0.64
C PHE A 126 -12.49 4.93 1.32
N ILE A 127 -11.73 4.03 1.94
CA ILE A 127 -12.27 2.87 2.65
C ILE A 127 -13.06 3.28 3.90
N SER A 128 -12.55 4.24 4.69
CA SER A 128 -13.23 4.68 5.92
C SER A 128 -14.50 5.50 5.67
N SER A 129 -14.65 6.07 4.48
CA SER A 129 -15.83 6.85 4.11
C SER A 129 -17.11 6.02 3.94
N ASP A 130 -17.01 4.68 3.97
CA ASP A 130 -18.13 3.73 3.84
C ASP A 130 -18.87 3.48 5.18
N SER A 131 -19.21 4.55 5.89
CA SER A 131 -19.81 4.47 7.24
C SER A 131 -21.33 4.37 7.25
N VAL A 132 -22.01 4.72 6.16
CA VAL A 132 -23.48 4.71 6.08
C VAL A 132 -23.94 3.57 5.17
N PRO A 133 -24.57 2.51 5.71
CA PRO A 133 -25.22 1.48 4.90
C PRO A 133 -26.20 2.11 3.93
N GLN A 134 -26.25 1.60 2.71
CA GLN A 134 -27.24 2.07 1.75
C GLN A 134 -28.63 1.70 2.26
N GLU A 135 -29.55 2.68 2.29
CA GLU A 135 -30.96 2.42 2.62
C GLU A 135 -31.56 1.50 1.56
N LEU A 136 -31.63 0.21 1.89
CA LEU A 136 -32.14 -0.86 1.05
C LEU A 136 -33.20 -1.61 1.83
N GLU A 137 -34.29 -1.94 1.16
CA GLU A 137 -35.34 -2.76 1.74
C GLU A 137 -34.83 -4.21 1.87
N GLU A 138 -34.39 -4.57 3.09
CA GLU A 138 -33.77 -5.87 3.38
C GLU A 138 -34.65 -7.05 2.97
N ALA A 139 -35.97 -6.92 3.13
CA ALA A 139 -36.94 -7.95 2.75
C ALA A 139 -36.90 -8.21 1.24
N GLN A 140 -36.89 -7.15 0.43
CA GLN A 140 -36.83 -7.25 -1.03
C GLN A 140 -35.49 -7.83 -1.48
N LEU A 141 -34.38 -7.37 -0.91
CA LEU A 141 -33.04 -7.90 -1.19
C LEU A 141 -32.97 -9.41 -0.87
N ARG A 142 -33.49 -9.83 0.28
CA ARG A 142 -33.53 -11.23 0.68
C ARG A 142 -34.29 -12.09 -0.33
N THR A 143 -35.49 -11.68 -0.74
CA THR A 143 -36.28 -12.43 -1.74
C THR A 143 -35.53 -12.58 -3.07
N ILE A 144 -34.87 -11.53 -3.53
CA ILE A 144 -34.09 -11.56 -4.77
C ILE A 144 -32.88 -12.49 -4.64
N LEU A 145 -32.15 -12.41 -3.53
CA LEU A 145 -30.99 -13.26 -3.27
C LEU A 145 -31.38 -14.74 -3.10
N ASP A 146 -32.48 -15.04 -2.42
CA ASP A 146 -33.03 -16.40 -2.29
C ASP A 146 -33.36 -17.00 -3.67
N ARG A 147 -33.85 -16.19 -4.61
CA ARG A 147 -34.13 -16.64 -5.98
C ARG A 147 -32.85 -16.88 -6.80
N LEU A 148 -31.79 -16.09 -6.59
CA LEU A 148 -30.55 -16.15 -7.39
C LEU A 148 -29.55 -17.19 -6.88
N PHE A 149 -29.48 -17.38 -5.57
CA PHE A 149 -28.53 -18.30 -4.91
C PHE A 149 -29.20 -19.57 -4.39
N GLY A 150 -30.52 -19.57 -4.23
CA GLY A 150 -31.26 -20.62 -3.55
C GLY A 150 -31.68 -20.19 -2.14
N ALA A 151 -32.71 -20.85 -1.61
CA ALA A 151 -33.14 -20.66 -0.24
C ALA A 151 -32.00 -21.02 0.73
N ALA A 152 -32.02 -20.42 1.92
CA ALA A 152 -31.03 -20.75 2.95
C ALA A 152 -31.10 -22.24 3.30
N THR A 153 -29.95 -22.90 3.22
CA THR A 153 -29.70 -24.27 3.71
C THR A 153 -29.06 -24.24 5.09
N ASP A 154 -28.88 -25.40 5.73
CA ASP A 154 -28.17 -25.49 7.02
C ASP A 154 -26.70 -25.02 6.94
N GLU A 155 -26.09 -25.10 5.75
CA GLU A 155 -24.76 -24.56 5.49
C GLU A 155 -24.81 -23.12 4.92
N PRO A 156 -23.94 -22.22 5.40
CA PRO A 156 -23.89 -20.84 4.90
C PRO A 156 -23.31 -20.78 3.48
N ASP A 157 -24.10 -20.26 2.54
CA ASP A 157 -23.62 -19.90 1.21
C ASP A 157 -22.81 -18.60 1.26
N TRP A 158 -21.48 -18.74 1.29
CA TRP A 158 -20.54 -17.61 1.29
C TRP A 158 -20.67 -16.71 0.05
N GLN A 159 -21.10 -17.23 -1.10
CA GLN A 159 -21.32 -16.41 -2.29
C GLN A 159 -22.57 -15.53 -2.12
N LYS A 160 -23.62 -16.08 -1.54
CA LYS A 160 -24.83 -15.33 -1.20
C LYS A 160 -24.56 -14.26 -0.14
N ILE A 161 -23.79 -14.58 0.89
CA ILE A 161 -23.35 -13.63 1.92
C ILE A 161 -22.52 -12.51 1.29
N ALA A 162 -21.55 -12.85 0.43
CA ALA A 162 -20.73 -11.85 -0.27
C ALA A 162 -21.58 -10.91 -1.16
N ALA A 163 -22.59 -11.45 -1.86
CA ALA A 163 -23.52 -10.63 -2.65
C ALA A 163 -24.40 -9.73 -1.75
N ALA A 164 -24.88 -10.22 -0.61
CA ALA A 164 -25.66 -9.43 0.34
C ALA A 164 -24.85 -8.27 0.94
N VAL A 165 -23.61 -8.55 1.36
CA VAL A 165 -22.69 -7.51 1.88
C VAL A 165 -22.36 -6.50 0.78
N ALA A 166 -22.08 -6.96 -0.43
CA ALA A 166 -21.77 -6.06 -1.54
C ALA A 166 -22.96 -5.23 -2.03
N ALA A 167 -24.20 -5.70 -1.82
CA ALA A 167 -25.39 -4.93 -2.14
C ALA A 167 -25.68 -3.82 -1.13
N THR A 168 -25.31 -4.01 0.15
CA THR A 168 -25.63 -3.08 1.25
C THR A 168 -24.52 -2.07 1.57
N ARG A 169 -23.35 -2.21 0.93
CA ARG A 169 -22.17 -1.37 1.14
C ARG A 169 -21.83 -0.56 -0.11
N ARG A 170 -21.33 0.65 0.07
CA ARG A 170 -20.85 1.48 -1.05
C ARG A 170 -19.56 0.89 -1.64
N ILE A 171 -18.73 0.30 -0.79
CA ILE A 171 -17.46 -0.32 -1.18
C ILE A 171 -17.45 -1.76 -0.65
N ALA A 172 -17.26 -2.72 -1.54
CA ALA A 172 -17.17 -4.12 -1.14
C ALA A 172 -16.02 -4.83 -1.86
N ILE A 173 -15.27 -5.63 -1.11
CA ILE A 173 -14.17 -6.44 -1.61
C ILE A 173 -14.58 -7.91 -1.50
N ILE A 174 -14.71 -8.59 -2.65
CA ILE A 174 -14.97 -10.03 -2.71
C ILE A 174 -13.65 -10.74 -3.05
N SER A 175 -13.06 -11.40 -2.04
CA SER A 175 -11.84 -12.18 -2.19
C SER A 175 -12.15 -13.68 -2.30
N GLY A 176 -11.24 -14.44 -2.93
CA GLY A 176 -11.38 -15.89 -3.07
C GLY A 176 -10.37 -16.50 -4.04
N GLY A 177 -10.01 -17.76 -3.85
CA GLY A 177 -9.05 -18.48 -4.71
C GLY A 177 -9.53 -18.69 -6.15
N PRO A 178 -8.67 -19.18 -7.06
CA PRO A 178 -9.09 -19.60 -8.39
C PRO A 178 -10.22 -20.64 -8.31
N GLY A 179 -11.25 -20.51 -9.15
CA GLY A 179 -12.36 -21.47 -9.19
C GLY A 179 -13.46 -21.31 -8.12
N THR A 180 -13.36 -20.38 -7.16
CA THR A 180 -14.37 -20.19 -6.10
C THR A 180 -15.69 -19.51 -6.55
N GLY A 181 -15.92 -19.41 -7.86
CA GLY A 181 -17.16 -18.86 -8.42
C GLY A 181 -17.37 -17.34 -8.27
N LYS A 182 -16.32 -16.56 -7.93
CA LYS A 182 -16.39 -15.09 -7.80
C LYS A 182 -17.11 -14.40 -8.97
N THR A 183 -16.81 -14.81 -10.20
CA THR A 183 -17.44 -14.25 -11.40
C THR A 183 -18.94 -14.50 -11.41
N THR A 184 -19.38 -15.69 -11.01
CA THR A 184 -20.80 -16.04 -10.87
C THR A 184 -21.45 -15.24 -9.74
N THR A 185 -20.76 -15.06 -8.62
CA THR A 185 -21.22 -14.21 -7.51
C THR A 185 -21.44 -12.77 -7.95
N VAL A 186 -20.47 -12.19 -8.66
CA VAL A 186 -20.57 -10.81 -9.19
C VAL A 186 -21.70 -10.70 -10.23
N ALA A 187 -21.87 -11.69 -11.11
CA ALA A 187 -22.97 -11.69 -12.07
C ALA A 187 -24.35 -11.71 -11.38
N LYS A 188 -24.51 -12.55 -10.35
CA LYS A 188 -25.74 -12.61 -9.54
C LYS A 188 -25.95 -11.33 -8.73
N LEU A 189 -24.90 -10.73 -8.18
CA LEU A 189 -24.97 -9.43 -7.50
C LEU A 189 -25.49 -8.33 -8.45
N LEU A 190 -24.91 -8.21 -9.65
CA LEU A 190 -25.37 -7.23 -10.64
C LEU A 190 -26.83 -7.47 -11.04
N ALA A 191 -27.23 -8.74 -11.22
CA ALA A 191 -28.63 -9.09 -11.47
C ALA A 191 -29.56 -8.71 -10.30
N ALA A 192 -29.08 -8.79 -9.06
CA ALA A 192 -29.85 -8.35 -7.88
C ALA A 192 -30.03 -6.82 -7.87
N LEU A 193 -28.96 -6.06 -8.10
CA LEU A 193 -28.99 -4.59 -8.16
C LEU A 193 -29.92 -4.06 -9.27
N VAL A 194 -29.91 -4.71 -10.45
CA VAL A 194 -30.81 -4.35 -11.55
C VAL A 194 -32.28 -4.60 -11.19
N GLN A 195 -32.58 -5.68 -10.46
CA GLN A 195 -33.94 -5.98 -9.99
C GLN A 195 -34.41 -5.01 -8.89
N LEU A 196 -33.51 -4.59 -8.00
CA LEU A 196 -33.79 -3.63 -6.92
C LEU A 196 -34.06 -2.22 -7.45
N ALA A 197 -33.40 -1.81 -8.54
CA ALA A 197 -33.54 -0.48 -9.10
C ALA A 197 -34.94 -0.17 -9.66
N ALA A 198 -35.85 -1.16 -9.77
CA ALA A 198 -37.28 -1.00 -10.06
C ALA A 198 -37.65 -0.04 -11.23
N GLY A 199 -36.78 0.11 -12.23
CA GLY A 199 -36.98 0.99 -13.39
C GLY A 199 -36.15 2.28 -13.38
N GLU A 200 -35.42 2.57 -12.30
CA GLU A 200 -34.41 3.62 -12.27
C GLU A 200 -33.20 3.28 -13.15
N ARG A 201 -32.56 4.31 -13.70
CA ARG A 201 -31.44 4.15 -14.62
C ARG A 201 -30.15 3.82 -13.87
N LEU A 202 -29.88 2.53 -13.69
CA LEU A 202 -28.60 2.04 -13.18
C LEU A 202 -27.51 2.12 -14.26
N ARG A 203 -26.35 2.73 -13.94
CA ARG A 203 -25.17 2.74 -14.82
C ARG A 203 -24.10 1.83 -14.23
N ILE A 204 -23.87 0.68 -14.86
CA ILE A 204 -22.82 -0.26 -14.48
C ILE A 204 -21.62 -0.08 -15.42
N GLN A 205 -20.43 0.07 -14.86
CA GLN A 205 -19.17 0.10 -15.59
C GLN A 205 -18.28 -1.03 -15.10
N LEU A 206 -17.66 -1.76 -16.02
CA LEU A 206 -16.76 -2.87 -15.72
C LEU A 206 -15.35 -2.49 -16.14
N ALA A 207 -14.39 -2.70 -15.23
CA ALA A 207 -12.98 -2.44 -15.46
C ALA A 207 -12.16 -3.63 -14.94
N ALA A 208 -11.02 -3.89 -15.59
CA ALA A 208 -10.08 -4.92 -15.18
C ALA A 208 -8.65 -4.43 -15.43
N LEU A 209 -7.71 -4.81 -14.56
CA LEU A 209 -6.29 -4.63 -14.83
C LEU A 209 -5.83 -5.71 -15.82
N PRO A 210 -4.99 -5.36 -16.81
CA PRO A 210 -4.43 -6.35 -17.72
C PRO A 210 -3.60 -7.36 -16.93
N VAL A 211 -3.80 -8.65 -17.20
CA VAL A 211 -2.97 -9.72 -16.64
C VAL A 211 -1.57 -9.57 -17.23
N LYS A 212 -0.59 -9.11 -16.44
CA LYS A 212 0.83 -9.22 -16.83
C LYS A 212 1.21 -10.70 -16.81
N GLN A 213 1.10 -11.38 -17.95
CA GLN A 213 1.80 -12.64 -18.14
C GLN A 213 3.31 -12.32 -18.06
N ARG A 214 3.95 -12.67 -16.95
CA ARG A 214 5.41 -12.83 -16.93
C ARG A 214 5.70 -13.99 -17.89
N LEU A 215 6.13 -13.66 -19.11
CA LEU A 215 6.85 -14.61 -19.94
C LEU A 215 8.10 -14.99 -19.14
N VAL A 216 8.16 -16.26 -18.77
CA VAL A 216 9.32 -16.91 -18.14
C VAL A 216 10.45 -16.99 -19.15
#